data_AF-A0A7X5BUS0-F1
#
_entry.id   AF-A0A7X5BUS0-F1
#
_cell.length_a   1.000
_cell.length_b   1.000
_cell.length_c   1.000
_cell.angle_alpha   90.00
_cell.angle_beta   90.00
_cell.angle_gamma   90.00
#
_symmetry.space_group_name_H-M   'P 1'
#
loop_
_entity.id
_entity.type
_entity.pdbx_description
1 polymer ?
#
loop_
_entity_poly.entity_id
_entity_poly.type
_entity_poly.pdbx_seq_one_letter_code
_entity_poly.pdbx_strand_id
1 'polypeptide(L)'
;MAHPDTSVMALLARVYDSRNSHFDAEGRYSHRIPSTFTEAEHQQLRDTGLVPNVFIQWGHDEVITRLRQSAAKVDLRPAADAFVASMGSADLAWLTVLPAAVLGRAMPVHAEDPMGGGSCRVCFFKADVIDTTQAAYFRHLEGAGWGDTQPVNGVLALNAAIASPPSAWPKPTPRDVWVFHQVLDLLRGLPSTARYSQARTALHKAGLLSASRPSRCGTVLEALAFIGILQTPEHPGLMTCFTTAIERDQRPSVRVEVPAPLAWWSAKEGLQETLVATLFGHLERPTAEPIPPSAASTARRKTASPAGARPKSIPGPPAPGSVYAIRFREDLWGAAYCHEVRTDGRGRMEFLDLLSPTPPTADQVTGIGFRDRLNGERWQTWCGGLDKTPGVKRIAMDVPAPAHGQPVPERIPHGGARDLQHLAGWNLRF
;
A
#
# COMPACT_ATOMS: atom_id res chain seq x y z
N MET A 1 -14.60 -0.36 -14.88
CA MET A 1 -13.34 -0.93 -14.35
C MET A 1 -13.27 -2.42 -14.64
N ALA A 2 -12.31 -2.86 -15.45
CA ALA A 2 -12.04 -4.29 -15.62
C ALA A 2 -11.16 -4.79 -14.46
N HIS A 3 -11.29 -6.07 -14.10
CA HIS A 3 -10.31 -6.73 -13.23
C HIS A 3 -8.97 -6.70 -13.96
N PRO A 4 -7.92 -6.04 -13.45
CA PRO A 4 -6.64 -5.98 -14.11
C PRO A 4 -6.07 -7.41 -14.17
N ASP A 5 -5.43 -7.73 -15.29
CA ASP A 5 -4.73 -8.99 -15.46
C ASP A 5 -3.76 -9.18 -14.28
N THR A 6 -3.79 -10.37 -13.68
CA THR A 6 -2.95 -10.72 -12.54
C THR A 6 -1.45 -10.60 -12.86
N SER A 7 -1.06 -10.64 -14.13
CA SER A 7 0.31 -10.38 -14.57
C SER A 7 0.65 -8.87 -14.58
N VAL A 8 -0.28 -8.01 -15.00
CA VAL A 8 -0.15 -6.54 -14.91
C VAL A 8 0.02 -6.09 -13.47
N MET A 9 -0.79 -6.61 -12.54
CA MET A 9 -0.64 -6.31 -11.12
C MET A 9 0.72 -6.74 -10.55
N ALA A 10 1.32 -7.81 -11.08
CA ALA A 10 2.66 -8.23 -10.68
C ALA A 10 3.76 -7.28 -11.20
N LEU A 11 3.57 -6.69 -12.38
CA LEU A 11 4.46 -5.65 -12.91
C LEU A 11 4.36 -4.37 -12.08
N LEU A 12 3.14 -3.90 -11.79
CA LEU A 12 2.94 -2.71 -10.95
C LEU A 12 3.51 -2.89 -9.54
N ALA A 13 3.41 -4.10 -8.97
CA ALA A 13 4.03 -4.41 -7.69
C ALA A 13 5.57 -4.33 -7.71
N ARG A 14 6.21 -4.64 -8.85
CA ARG A 14 7.66 -4.45 -9.04
C ARG A 14 8.03 -2.98 -9.10
N VAL A 15 7.21 -2.13 -9.74
CA VAL A 15 7.47 -0.69 -9.87
C VAL A 15 7.20 0.05 -8.57
N TYR A 16 6.02 -0.12 -7.97
CA TYR A 16 5.60 0.55 -6.73
C TYR A 16 6.13 -0.11 -5.45
N ASP A 17 7.18 -0.92 -5.56
CA ASP A 17 7.97 -1.31 -4.41
C ASP A 17 8.60 -0.07 -3.77
N SER A 18 8.53 0.04 -2.45
CA SER A 18 9.03 1.23 -1.73
C SER A 18 10.52 1.48 -1.92
N ARG A 19 11.29 0.48 -2.37
CA ARG A 19 12.72 0.64 -2.68
C ARG A 19 12.97 1.40 -3.99
N ASN A 20 11.96 1.55 -4.83
CA ASN A 20 12.05 2.31 -6.08
C ASN A 20 11.60 3.76 -5.92
N SER A 21 11.06 4.16 -4.77
CA SER A 21 10.57 5.51 -4.58
C SER A 21 11.71 6.53 -4.51
N HIS A 22 11.48 7.69 -5.10
CA HIS A 22 12.39 8.82 -5.10
C HIS A 22 11.62 10.10 -5.44
N PHE A 23 12.28 11.25 -5.29
CA PHE A 23 11.81 12.49 -5.91
C PHE A 23 12.53 12.67 -7.26
N ASP A 24 11.77 12.93 -8.32
CA ASP A 24 12.33 13.20 -9.64
C ASP A 24 12.92 14.62 -9.75
N ALA A 25 13.40 15.00 -10.93
CA ALA A 25 14.02 16.31 -11.16
C ALA A 25 13.06 17.48 -10.93
N GLU A 26 11.75 17.24 -11.06
CA GLU A 26 10.68 18.21 -10.82
C GLU A 26 10.18 18.18 -9.36
N GLY A 27 10.79 17.36 -8.50
CA GLY A 27 10.41 17.23 -7.10
C GLY A 27 9.13 16.42 -6.88
N ARG A 28 8.69 15.62 -7.86
CA ARG A 28 7.52 14.76 -7.75
C ARG A 28 7.89 13.42 -7.13
N TYR A 29 7.03 12.90 -6.27
CA TYR A 29 7.18 11.55 -5.72
C TYR A 29 6.94 10.52 -6.83
N SER A 30 7.99 9.83 -7.25
CA SER A 30 8.03 8.95 -8.41
C SER A 30 8.66 7.60 -8.06
N HIS A 31 8.43 6.59 -8.90
CA HIS A 31 8.99 5.26 -8.76
C HIS A 31 9.85 4.92 -9.96
N ARG A 32 11.07 4.47 -9.71
CA ARG A 32 11.94 3.96 -10.77
C ARG A 32 11.33 2.68 -11.34
N ILE A 33 11.25 2.63 -12.67
CA ILE A 33 10.89 1.40 -13.37
C ILE A 33 12.16 0.54 -13.44
N PRO A 34 12.16 -0.69 -12.88
CA PRO A 34 13.35 -1.54 -12.89
C PRO A 34 13.87 -1.76 -14.31
N SER A 35 15.19 -1.66 -14.51
CA SER A 35 15.82 -1.86 -15.82
C SER A 35 15.69 -3.29 -16.37
N THR A 36 15.20 -4.21 -15.54
CA THR A 36 14.88 -5.59 -15.88
C THR A 36 13.53 -5.74 -16.58
N PHE A 37 12.78 -4.65 -16.77
CA PHE A 37 11.56 -4.66 -17.57
C PHE A 37 11.89 -4.87 -19.05
N THR A 38 11.23 -5.83 -19.67
CA THR A 38 11.30 -6.11 -21.10
C THR A 38 10.36 -5.18 -21.88
N GLU A 39 10.61 -5.01 -23.18
CA GLU A 39 9.71 -4.23 -24.04
C GLU A 39 8.28 -4.79 -24.06
N ALA A 40 8.13 -6.11 -23.95
CA ALA A 40 6.82 -6.77 -23.85
C ALA A 40 6.08 -6.39 -22.55
N GLU A 41 6.78 -6.32 -21.42
CA GLU A 41 6.19 -5.88 -20.15
C GLU A 41 5.80 -4.39 -20.18
N HIS A 42 6.62 -3.55 -20.81
CA HIS A 42 6.25 -2.15 -21.07
C HIS A 42 5.01 -2.04 -21.95
N GLN A 43 4.93 -2.81 -23.04
CA GLN A 43 3.78 -2.83 -23.91
C GLN A 43 2.52 -3.29 -23.17
N GLN A 44 2.63 -4.32 -22.33
CA GLN A 44 1.52 -4.81 -21.54
C GLN A 44 0.93 -3.76 -20.60
N LEU A 45 1.77 -2.93 -19.97
CA LEU A 45 1.32 -1.81 -19.15
C LEU A 45 0.62 -0.72 -19.99
N ARG A 46 1.12 -0.46 -21.21
CA ARG A 46 0.48 0.49 -22.15
C ARG A 46 -0.88 -0.01 -22.61
N ASP A 47 -1.01 -1.28 -22.96
CA ASP A 47 -2.26 -1.88 -23.47
C ASP A 47 -3.40 -1.83 -22.44
N THR A 48 -3.06 -1.81 -21.15
CA THR A 48 -4.03 -1.67 -20.05
C THR A 48 -4.24 -0.24 -19.57
N GLY A 49 -3.52 0.73 -20.14
CA GLY A 49 -3.56 2.12 -19.71
C GLY A 49 -2.96 2.36 -18.31
N LEU A 50 -2.21 1.40 -17.75
CA LEU A 50 -1.60 1.45 -16.42
C LEU A 50 -0.10 1.72 -16.53
N VAL A 51 0.28 2.74 -17.30
CA VAL A 51 1.68 3.19 -17.42
C VAL A 51 2.11 3.86 -16.10
N PRO A 52 3.23 3.44 -15.46
CA PRO A 52 3.65 4.03 -14.19
C PRO A 52 4.06 5.50 -14.31
N ASN A 53 4.01 6.24 -13.20
CA ASN A 53 4.39 7.66 -13.14
C ASN A 53 3.58 8.56 -14.10
N VAL A 54 2.29 8.25 -14.26
CA VAL A 54 1.37 9.10 -15.03
C VAL A 54 0.73 10.10 -14.08
N PHE A 55 1.25 11.32 -14.12
CA PHE A 55 0.93 12.38 -13.18
C PHE A 55 -0.20 13.29 -13.64
N ILE A 56 -1.06 13.66 -12.70
CA ILE A 56 -2.04 14.74 -12.86
C ILE A 56 -1.88 15.78 -11.76
N GLN A 57 -2.30 17.00 -12.04
CA GLN A 57 -2.44 18.07 -11.07
C GLN A 57 -3.70 18.86 -11.42
N TRP A 58 -4.64 18.94 -10.48
CA TRP A 58 -5.91 19.65 -10.63
C TRP A 58 -6.03 20.73 -9.57
N GLY A 59 -6.74 21.82 -9.88
CA GLY A 59 -7.06 22.85 -8.89
C GLY A 59 -8.18 22.40 -7.95
N HIS A 60 -8.26 23.02 -6.77
CA HIS A 60 -9.27 22.72 -5.75
C HIS A 60 -10.70 22.65 -6.30
N ASP A 61 -11.16 23.74 -6.92
CA ASP A 61 -12.52 23.87 -7.43
C ASP A 61 -12.79 22.92 -8.60
N GLU A 62 -11.76 22.63 -9.39
CA GLU A 62 -11.82 21.66 -10.49
C GLU A 62 -12.09 20.26 -9.94
N VAL A 63 -11.39 19.85 -8.87
CA VAL A 63 -11.58 18.53 -8.25
C VAL A 63 -12.99 18.39 -7.68
N ILE A 64 -13.48 19.40 -6.97
CA ILE A 64 -14.84 19.40 -6.41
C ILE A 64 -15.87 19.29 -7.53
N THR A 65 -15.70 20.09 -8.60
CA THR A 65 -16.60 20.07 -9.76
C THR A 65 -16.61 18.70 -10.42
N ARG A 66 -15.44 18.13 -10.72
CA ARG A 66 -15.31 16.80 -11.33
C ARG A 66 -15.92 15.71 -10.44
N LEU A 67 -15.69 15.76 -9.13
CA LEU A 67 -16.20 14.78 -8.18
C LEU A 67 -17.73 14.79 -8.16
N ARG A 68 -18.34 15.97 -7.99
CA ARG A 68 -19.79 16.14 -7.99
C ARG A 68 -20.42 15.69 -9.30
N GLN A 69 -19.83 16.08 -10.44
CA GLN A 69 -20.31 15.68 -11.77
C GLN A 69 -20.22 14.18 -12.02
N SER A 70 -19.11 13.54 -11.65
CA SER A 70 -18.95 12.09 -11.82
C SER A 70 -19.87 11.32 -10.86
N ALA A 71 -20.07 11.80 -9.63
CA ALA A 71 -20.96 11.18 -8.66
C ALA A 71 -22.45 11.26 -9.08
N ALA A 72 -22.84 12.34 -9.76
CA ALA A 72 -24.19 12.49 -10.31
C ALA A 72 -24.50 11.47 -11.43
N LYS A 73 -23.48 10.93 -12.10
CA LYS A 73 -23.62 9.91 -13.17
C LYS A 73 -23.71 8.48 -12.63
N VAL A 74 -23.45 8.27 -11.34
CA VAL A 74 -23.43 6.95 -10.72
C VAL A 74 -24.75 6.71 -9.99
N ASP A 75 -25.46 5.65 -10.36
CA ASP A 75 -26.57 5.12 -9.55
C ASP A 75 -26.01 4.37 -8.34
N LEU A 76 -26.55 4.64 -7.15
CA LEU A 76 -26.10 4.01 -5.90
C LEU A 76 -26.41 2.52 -5.85
N ARG A 77 -27.47 2.05 -6.52
CA ARG A 77 -27.84 0.64 -6.48
C ARG A 77 -26.81 -0.25 -7.22
N PRO A 78 -26.44 0.02 -8.48
CA PRO A 78 -25.30 -0.65 -9.11
C PRO A 78 -23.97 -0.46 -8.37
N ALA A 79 -23.75 0.70 -7.72
CA ALA A 79 -22.56 0.90 -6.91
C ALA A 79 -22.54 0.01 -5.65
N ALA A 80 -23.69 -0.18 -5.01
CA ALA A 80 -23.87 -1.08 -3.87
C ALA A 80 -23.71 -2.56 -4.29
N ASP A 81 -24.24 -2.94 -5.45
CA ASP A 81 -24.02 -4.26 -6.04
C ASP A 81 -22.53 -4.54 -6.26
N ALA A 82 -21.82 -3.60 -6.88
CA ALA A 82 -20.38 -3.72 -7.12
C ALA A 82 -19.55 -3.72 -5.83
N PHE A 83 -19.97 -2.92 -4.83
CA PHE A 83 -19.37 -2.93 -3.49
C PHE A 83 -19.45 -4.32 -2.87
N VAL A 84 -20.64 -4.95 -2.89
CA VAL A 84 -20.83 -6.31 -2.34
C VAL A 84 -20.11 -7.36 -3.18
N ALA A 85 -20.09 -7.24 -4.51
CA ALA A 85 -19.34 -8.15 -5.37
C ALA A 85 -17.83 -8.15 -5.04
N SER A 86 -17.27 -7.02 -4.59
CA SER A 86 -15.87 -6.91 -4.17
C SER A 86 -15.52 -7.68 -2.88
N MET A 87 -16.50 -8.28 -2.20
CA MET A 87 -16.26 -9.14 -1.04
C MET A 87 -15.63 -10.48 -1.45
N GLY A 88 -15.86 -10.93 -2.69
CA GLY A 88 -15.43 -12.23 -3.18
C GLY A 88 -15.11 -12.24 -4.67
N SER A 89 -16.15 -12.12 -5.50
CA SER A 89 -16.09 -12.41 -6.94
C SER A 89 -15.52 -11.30 -7.83
N ALA A 90 -15.56 -10.05 -7.39
CA ALA A 90 -15.10 -8.90 -8.17
C ALA A 90 -13.79 -8.31 -7.64
N ASP A 91 -13.13 -7.53 -8.50
CA ASP A 91 -11.92 -6.78 -8.15
C ASP A 91 -12.16 -5.81 -6.97
N LEU A 92 -11.15 -5.66 -6.10
CA LEU A 92 -11.25 -4.87 -4.87
C LEU A 92 -11.46 -3.37 -5.13
N ALA A 93 -11.08 -2.87 -6.31
CA ALA A 93 -11.33 -1.49 -6.71
C ALA A 93 -12.83 -1.17 -6.76
N TRP A 94 -13.72 -2.16 -6.91
CA TRP A 94 -15.16 -1.91 -6.85
C TRP A 94 -15.68 -1.54 -5.47
N LEU A 95 -14.94 -1.82 -4.38
CA LEU A 95 -15.22 -1.30 -3.04
C LEU A 95 -15.28 0.25 -3.04
N THR A 96 -14.53 0.86 -3.95
CA THR A 96 -14.24 2.30 -3.96
C THR A 96 -15.38 3.13 -4.57
N VAL A 97 -16.22 2.55 -5.43
CA VAL A 97 -17.22 3.32 -6.20
C VAL A 97 -18.33 3.91 -5.33
N LEU A 98 -18.91 3.12 -4.43
CA LEU A 98 -20.02 3.56 -3.58
C LEU A 98 -19.58 4.70 -2.63
N PRO A 99 -18.49 4.57 -1.84
CA PRO A 99 -17.97 5.67 -1.03
C PRO A 99 -17.66 6.93 -1.84
N ALA A 100 -17.09 6.80 -3.05
CA ALA A 100 -16.79 7.94 -3.92
C ALA A 100 -18.05 8.69 -4.35
N ALA A 101 -19.09 7.95 -4.73
CA ALA A 101 -20.37 8.50 -5.18
C ALA A 101 -21.08 9.21 -4.02
N VAL A 102 -21.06 8.62 -2.82
CA VAL A 102 -21.59 9.25 -1.60
C VAL A 102 -20.83 10.55 -1.29
N LEU A 103 -19.50 10.54 -1.33
CA LEU A 103 -18.69 11.74 -1.13
C LEU A 103 -19.06 12.84 -2.11
N GLY A 104 -19.11 12.55 -3.42
CA GLY A 104 -19.41 13.57 -4.42
C GLY A 104 -20.84 14.11 -4.34
N ARG A 105 -21.79 13.33 -3.84
CA ARG A 105 -23.17 13.80 -3.58
C ARG A 105 -23.25 14.67 -2.33
N ALA A 106 -22.49 14.35 -1.29
CA ALA A 106 -22.47 15.10 -0.03
C ALA A 106 -21.58 16.36 -0.09
N MET A 107 -20.55 16.37 -0.93
CA MET A 107 -19.52 17.43 -0.99
C MET A 107 -20.12 18.80 -1.30
N PRO A 108 -20.09 19.78 -0.38
CA PRO A 108 -20.58 21.13 -0.66
C PRO A 108 -19.62 21.85 -1.60
N VAL A 109 -20.14 22.84 -2.33
CA VAL A 109 -19.28 23.86 -2.93
C VAL A 109 -18.73 24.72 -1.80
N HIS A 110 -17.41 24.89 -1.76
CA HIS A 110 -16.72 25.66 -0.75
C HIS A 110 -15.45 26.25 -1.35
N ALA A 111 -14.96 27.35 -0.77
CA ALA A 111 -13.64 27.87 -1.06
C ALA A 111 -12.58 27.00 -0.38
N GLU A 112 -11.37 26.95 -0.95
CA GLU A 112 -10.24 26.30 -0.30
C GLU A 112 -9.93 26.97 1.04
N ASP A 113 -9.90 26.17 2.11
CA ASP A 113 -9.58 26.62 3.47
C ASP A 113 -8.42 25.75 4.02
N PRO A 114 -7.16 26.19 3.95
CA PRO A 114 -6.02 25.35 4.27
C PRO A 114 -5.86 25.06 5.78
N MET A 115 -5.46 23.84 6.14
CA MET A 115 -4.96 23.44 7.47
C MET A 115 -3.46 23.15 7.45
N GLY A 116 -2.89 22.99 8.66
CA GLY A 116 -1.53 22.48 8.82
C GLY A 116 -1.32 21.19 8.00
N GLY A 117 -0.18 21.13 7.31
CA GLY A 117 0.11 20.06 6.34
C GLY A 117 -0.31 20.38 4.90
N GLY A 118 -1.00 21.50 4.65
CA GLY A 118 -1.28 22.02 3.31
C GLY A 118 -2.52 21.43 2.63
N SER A 119 -3.38 20.73 3.37
CA SER A 119 -4.67 20.23 2.87
C SER A 119 -5.83 21.17 3.20
N CYS A 120 -6.93 21.08 2.46
CA CYS A 120 -8.17 21.81 2.73
C CYS A 120 -8.92 21.19 3.91
N ARG A 121 -9.28 22.02 4.89
CA ARG A 121 -10.03 21.73 6.11
C ARG A 121 -11.42 21.18 5.87
N VAL A 122 -11.98 21.46 4.70
CA VAL A 122 -13.32 21.01 4.33
C VAL A 122 -13.27 19.67 3.61
N CYS A 123 -12.33 19.47 2.67
CA CYS A 123 -12.39 18.32 1.75
C CYS A 123 -11.15 17.44 1.66
N PHE A 124 -10.05 17.74 2.36
CA PHE A 124 -8.72 17.10 2.24
C PHE A 124 -7.98 17.36 0.92
N PHE A 125 -8.48 18.21 0.02
CA PHE A 125 -7.73 18.60 -1.18
C PHE A 125 -6.35 19.14 -0.81
N LYS A 126 -5.31 18.72 -1.53
CA LYS A 126 -3.97 19.31 -1.42
C LYS A 126 -3.43 19.48 -2.84
N ALA A 127 -2.70 20.57 -3.07
CA ALA A 127 -2.13 20.92 -4.36
C ALA A 127 -0.91 20.06 -4.75
N ASP A 128 -1.01 18.74 -4.56
CA ASP A 128 0.03 17.78 -4.89
C ASP A 128 -0.15 17.23 -6.31
N VAL A 129 0.96 16.76 -6.87
CA VAL A 129 0.96 15.96 -8.10
C VAL A 129 0.63 14.50 -7.74
N ILE A 130 -0.35 13.92 -8.44
CA ILE A 130 -0.84 12.56 -8.16
C ILE A 130 -0.48 11.61 -9.28
N ASP A 131 0.20 10.51 -8.96
CA ASP A 131 0.38 9.38 -9.86
C ASP A 131 -0.94 8.59 -9.96
N THR A 132 -1.61 8.73 -11.09
CA THR A 132 -2.91 8.10 -11.35
C THR A 132 -2.83 6.58 -11.43
N THR A 133 -1.70 6.05 -11.88
CA THR A 133 -1.46 4.60 -11.98
C THR A 133 -1.18 4.03 -10.60
N GLN A 134 -0.44 4.75 -9.76
CA GLN A 134 -0.25 4.33 -8.37
C GLN A 134 -1.58 4.30 -7.61
N ALA A 135 -2.40 5.36 -7.77
CA ALA A 135 -3.73 5.39 -7.18
C ALA A 135 -4.61 4.23 -7.67
N ALA A 136 -4.56 3.90 -8.97
CA ALA A 136 -5.26 2.73 -9.51
C ALA A 136 -4.74 1.40 -8.92
N TYR A 137 -3.41 1.23 -8.84
CA TYR A 137 -2.77 0.05 -8.27
C TYR A 137 -3.23 -0.21 -6.84
N PHE A 138 -3.25 0.80 -5.97
CA PHE A 138 -3.71 0.64 -4.59
C PHE A 138 -5.21 0.35 -4.47
N ARG A 139 -6.04 0.92 -5.35
CA ARG A 139 -7.46 0.55 -5.42
C ARG A 139 -7.63 -0.94 -5.76
N HIS A 140 -6.88 -1.46 -6.72
CA HIS A 140 -6.93 -2.89 -7.08
C HIS A 140 -6.33 -3.80 -5.99
N LEU A 141 -5.34 -3.33 -5.24
CA LEU A 141 -4.66 -4.13 -4.21
C LEU A 141 -5.51 -4.36 -2.96
N GLU A 142 -6.28 -3.35 -2.52
CA GLU A 142 -7.03 -3.43 -1.26
C GLU A 142 -8.36 -2.67 -1.23
N GLY A 143 -8.73 -1.95 -2.29
CA GLY A 143 -9.92 -1.10 -2.32
C GLY A 143 -9.76 0.20 -1.52
N ALA A 144 -8.53 0.68 -1.35
CA ALA A 144 -8.17 1.86 -0.56
C ALA A 144 -8.73 3.18 -1.15
N GLY A 145 -8.55 4.26 -0.38
CA GLY A 145 -8.84 5.63 -0.81
C GLY A 145 -10.02 6.28 -0.11
N TRP A 146 -10.30 5.95 1.17
CA TRP A 146 -11.44 6.49 1.92
C TRP A 146 -11.03 6.99 3.31
N GLY A 147 -11.88 7.82 3.92
CA GLY A 147 -11.64 8.33 5.27
C GLY A 147 -10.85 9.64 5.30
N ASP A 148 -9.55 9.58 4.98
CA ASP A 148 -8.59 10.68 5.12
C ASP A 148 -7.88 11.06 3.80
N THR A 149 -8.37 10.53 2.69
CA THR A 149 -7.75 10.74 1.38
C THR A 149 -8.32 11.94 0.63
N GLN A 150 -7.52 12.50 -0.27
CA GLN A 150 -7.90 13.64 -1.10
C GLN A 150 -9.05 13.32 -2.06
N PRO A 151 -9.93 14.28 -2.39
CA PRO A 151 -11.11 14.05 -3.24
C PRO A 151 -10.75 13.65 -4.68
N VAL A 152 -9.51 13.91 -5.13
CA VAL A 152 -8.98 13.42 -6.41
C VAL A 152 -9.09 11.91 -6.54
N ASN A 153 -8.85 11.15 -5.47
CA ASN A 153 -8.99 9.69 -5.50
C ASN A 153 -10.42 9.24 -5.79
N GLY A 154 -11.41 9.98 -5.26
CA GLY A 154 -12.83 9.78 -5.59
C GLY A 154 -13.14 10.07 -7.05
N VAL A 155 -12.58 11.15 -7.61
CA VAL A 155 -12.72 11.46 -9.04
C VAL A 155 -12.14 10.33 -9.90
N LEU A 156 -10.94 9.86 -9.59
CA LEU A 156 -10.28 8.78 -10.33
C LEU A 156 -11.07 7.46 -10.25
N ALA A 157 -11.58 7.10 -9.07
CA ALA A 157 -12.41 5.91 -8.89
C ALA A 157 -13.71 5.98 -9.71
N LEU A 158 -14.42 7.11 -9.63
CA LEU A 158 -15.67 7.30 -10.37
C LEU A 158 -15.44 7.33 -11.88
N ASN A 159 -14.41 8.04 -12.36
CA ASN A 159 -14.07 8.10 -13.79
C ASN A 159 -13.74 6.71 -14.34
N ALA A 160 -13.00 5.89 -13.59
CA ALA A 160 -12.70 4.52 -13.98
C ALA A 160 -13.95 3.61 -14.00
N ALA A 161 -14.93 3.88 -13.13
CA ALA A 161 -16.21 3.16 -13.11
C ALA A 161 -17.09 3.54 -14.31
N ILE A 162 -17.30 4.84 -14.54
CA ILE A 162 -18.20 5.36 -15.59
C ILE A 162 -17.64 5.24 -17.01
N ALA A 163 -16.35 4.87 -17.15
CA ALA A 163 -15.78 4.47 -18.44
C ALA A 163 -16.45 3.21 -19.03
N SER A 164 -17.24 2.49 -18.24
CA SER A 164 -18.07 1.37 -18.68
C SER A 164 -19.52 1.59 -18.26
N PRO A 165 -20.52 1.20 -19.08
CA PRO A 165 -21.92 1.35 -18.73
C PRO A 165 -22.26 0.55 -17.47
N PRO A 166 -23.24 0.98 -16.63
CA PRO A 166 -23.63 0.26 -15.41
C PRO A 166 -24.03 -1.20 -15.63
N SER A 167 -24.52 -1.56 -16.82
CA SER A 167 -24.84 -2.95 -17.18
C SER A 167 -23.63 -3.88 -17.24
N ALA A 168 -22.41 -3.31 -17.39
CA ALA A 168 -21.15 -4.05 -17.39
C ALA A 168 -20.47 -4.05 -16.01
N TRP A 169 -21.07 -3.44 -14.99
CA TRP A 169 -20.54 -3.46 -13.63
C TRP A 169 -20.77 -4.84 -13.00
N PRO A 170 -19.89 -5.28 -12.08
CA PRO A 170 -20.05 -6.58 -11.45
C PRO A 170 -21.33 -6.61 -10.61
N LYS A 171 -22.07 -7.71 -10.75
CA LYS A 171 -23.19 -8.04 -9.88
C LYS A 171 -22.72 -9.03 -8.82
N PRO A 172 -23.18 -8.90 -7.56
CA PRO A 172 -22.77 -9.81 -6.51
C PRO A 172 -23.32 -11.21 -6.80
N THR A 173 -22.46 -12.22 -6.65
CA THR A 173 -22.89 -13.62 -6.63
C THR A 173 -23.66 -13.90 -5.35
N PRO A 174 -24.46 -14.99 -5.27
CA PRO A 174 -25.08 -15.39 -4.01
C PRO A 174 -24.07 -15.50 -2.86
N ARG A 175 -22.85 -15.98 -3.14
CA ARG A 175 -21.81 -16.07 -2.12
C ARG A 175 -21.35 -14.70 -1.63
N ASP A 176 -21.20 -13.72 -2.51
CA ASP A 176 -20.80 -12.36 -2.12
C ASP A 176 -21.85 -11.73 -1.19
N VAL A 177 -23.13 -11.90 -1.54
CA VAL A 177 -24.25 -11.44 -0.70
C VAL A 177 -24.23 -12.15 0.66
N TRP A 178 -24.05 -13.47 0.68
CA TRP A 178 -23.90 -14.22 1.93
C TRP A 178 -22.73 -13.70 2.77
N VAL A 179 -21.53 -13.55 2.18
CA VAL A 179 -20.34 -13.02 2.87
C VAL A 179 -20.62 -11.66 3.46
N PHE A 180 -21.23 -10.74 2.70
CA PHE A 180 -21.59 -9.42 3.19
C PHE A 180 -22.52 -9.48 4.40
N HIS A 181 -23.58 -10.29 4.35
CA HIS A 181 -24.46 -10.49 5.50
C HIS A 181 -23.72 -11.10 6.71
N GLN A 182 -22.79 -12.03 6.49
CA GLN A 182 -21.96 -12.56 7.57
C GLN A 182 -21.02 -11.50 8.19
N VAL A 183 -20.53 -10.54 7.39
CA VAL A 183 -19.78 -9.39 7.92
C VAL A 183 -20.68 -8.54 8.80
N LEU A 184 -21.90 -8.22 8.36
CA LEU A 184 -22.85 -7.44 9.17
C LEU A 184 -23.22 -8.17 10.47
N ASP A 185 -23.50 -9.47 10.39
CA ASP A 185 -23.82 -10.29 11.58
C ASP A 185 -22.65 -10.41 12.54
N LEU A 186 -21.42 -10.55 12.03
CA LEU A 186 -20.22 -10.52 12.85
C LEU A 186 -20.13 -9.21 13.63
N LEU A 187 -20.38 -8.06 12.97
CA LEU A 187 -20.35 -6.74 13.61
C LEU A 187 -21.46 -6.59 14.66
N ARG A 188 -22.68 -7.08 14.38
CA ARG A 188 -23.80 -7.09 15.34
C ARG A 188 -23.50 -7.94 16.57
N GLY A 189 -22.76 -9.04 16.40
CA GLY A 189 -22.43 -9.99 17.47
C GLY A 189 -21.21 -9.62 18.31
N LEU A 190 -20.54 -8.50 18.02
CA LEU A 190 -19.38 -8.06 18.81
C LEU A 190 -19.79 -7.66 20.24
N PRO A 191 -18.92 -7.86 21.25
CA PRO A 191 -19.13 -7.29 22.58
C PRO A 191 -19.33 -5.78 22.49
N SER A 192 -20.26 -5.20 23.25
CA SER A 192 -20.62 -3.77 23.15
C SER A 192 -19.43 -2.81 23.33
N THR A 193 -18.39 -3.22 24.06
CA THR A 193 -17.16 -2.44 24.25
C THR A 193 -16.16 -2.55 23.09
N ALA A 194 -16.43 -3.42 22.11
CA ALA A 194 -15.54 -3.67 21.00
C ALA A 194 -15.38 -2.42 20.13
N ARG A 195 -14.13 -2.03 19.86
CA ARG A 195 -13.78 -0.91 18.98
C ARG A 195 -13.26 -1.39 17.63
N TYR A 196 -12.99 -0.45 16.72
CA TYR A 196 -12.39 -0.69 15.40
C TYR A 196 -11.32 -1.79 15.37
N SER A 197 -10.31 -1.74 16.25
CA SER A 197 -9.20 -2.69 16.21
C SER A 197 -9.64 -4.14 16.49
N GLN A 198 -10.64 -4.31 17.37
CA GLN A 198 -11.24 -5.61 17.69
C GLN A 198 -12.16 -6.07 16.57
N ALA A 199 -12.96 -5.18 15.97
CA ALA A 199 -13.78 -5.48 14.80
C ALA A 199 -12.93 -5.94 13.61
N ARG A 200 -11.84 -5.22 13.29
CA ARG A 200 -10.86 -5.59 12.25
C ARG A 200 -10.24 -6.96 12.53
N THR A 201 -9.87 -7.22 13.78
CA THR A 201 -9.28 -8.50 14.19
C THR A 201 -10.28 -9.65 14.08
N ALA A 202 -11.53 -9.44 14.51
CA ALA A 202 -12.59 -10.43 14.40
C ALA A 202 -12.90 -10.75 12.93
N LEU A 203 -13.02 -9.73 12.08
CA LEU A 203 -13.24 -9.90 10.64
C LEU A 203 -12.08 -10.66 9.96
N HIS A 204 -10.84 -10.30 10.28
CA HIS A 204 -9.66 -11.00 9.77
C HIS A 204 -9.64 -12.47 10.22
N LYS A 205 -9.93 -12.74 11.50
CA LYS A 205 -10.00 -14.10 12.05
C LYS A 205 -11.11 -14.93 11.41
N ALA A 206 -12.23 -14.32 11.06
CA ALA A 206 -13.35 -15.00 10.40
C ALA A 206 -13.01 -15.44 8.96
N GLY A 207 -12.02 -14.82 8.32
CA GLY A 207 -11.55 -15.24 6.99
C GLY A 207 -12.59 -15.13 5.88
N LEU A 208 -13.59 -14.25 6.05
CA LEU A 208 -14.75 -14.14 5.17
C LEU A 208 -14.43 -13.49 3.82
N LEU A 209 -13.52 -12.52 3.81
CA LEU A 209 -13.22 -11.69 2.65
C LEU A 209 -12.22 -12.36 1.70
N SER A 210 -12.37 -12.11 0.39
CA SER A 210 -11.28 -12.35 -0.55
C SER A 210 -10.05 -11.53 -0.16
N ALA A 211 -8.86 -12.11 -0.37
CA ALA A 211 -7.60 -11.52 0.07
C ALA A 211 -7.60 -11.08 1.55
N SER A 212 -8.22 -11.88 2.44
CA SER A 212 -8.33 -11.59 3.87
C SER A 212 -6.97 -11.29 4.50
N ARG A 213 -6.72 -10.00 4.72
CA ARG A 213 -5.56 -9.43 5.40
C ARG A 213 -6.06 -8.30 6.31
N PRO A 214 -5.31 -7.92 7.35
CA PRO A 214 -5.73 -6.86 8.25
C PRO A 214 -6.04 -5.53 7.56
N SER A 215 -5.25 -5.13 6.55
CA SER A 215 -5.49 -3.87 5.80
C SER A 215 -6.83 -3.90 5.07
N ARG A 216 -7.11 -4.95 4.29
CA ARG A 216 -8.39 -5.14 3.59
C ARG A 216 -9.59 -5.11 4.55
N CYS A 217 -9.48 -5.76 5.71
CA CYS A 217 -10.52 -5.70 6.73
C CYS A 217 -10.74 -4.28 7.23
N GLY A 218 -9.66 -3.52 7.45
CA GLY A 218 -9.71 -2.10 7.80
C GLY A 218 -10.43 -1.28 6.74
N THR A 219 -10.07 -1.44 5.46
CA THR A 219 -10.66 -0.68 4.35
C THR A 219 -12.16 -0.92 4.18
N VAL A 220 -12.64 -2.16 4.39
CA VAL A 220 -14.09 -2.44 4.38
C VAL A 220 -14.80 -1.72 5.53
N LEU A 221 -14.24 -1.73 6.73
CA LEU A 221 -14.81 -1.01 7.88
C LEU A 221 -14.79 0.50 7.66
N GLU A 222 -13.71 1.05 7.11
CA GLU A 222 -13.60 2.46 6.76
C GLU A 222 -14.65 2.86 5.72
N ALA A 223 -14.84 2.05 4.68
CA ALA A 223 -15.85 2.32 3.67
C ALA A 223 -17.27 2.30 4.26
N LEU A 224 -17.60 1.33 5.11
CA LEU A 224 -18.89 1.26 5.81
C LEU A 224 -19.10 2.45 6.76
N ALA A 225 -18.05 2.86 7.47
CA ALA A 225 -18.10 4.02 8.36
C ALA A 225 -18.27 5.33 7.56
N PHE A 226 -17.52 5.48 6.48
CA PHE A 226 -17.53 6.67 5.63
C PHE A 226 -18.90 6.93 4.99
N ILE A 227 -19.62 5.87 4.59
CA ILE A 227 -21.00 5.99 4.10
C ILE A 227 -22.06 6.04 5.22
N GLY A 228 -21.65 5.92 6.49
CA GLY A 228 -22.53 6.11 7.66
C GLY A 228 -23.14 4.84 8.25
N ILE A 229 -22.76 3.64 7.81
CA ILE A 229 -23.24 2.39 8.41
C ILE A 229 -22.64 2.16 9.80
N LEU A 230 -21.37 2.52 9.97
CA LEU A 230 -20.66 2.52 11.25
C LEU A 230 -20.41 3.97 11.68
N GLN A 231 -21.34 4.55 12.45
CA GLN A 231 -21.26 5.94 12.87
C GLN A 231 -21.62 6.11 14.35
N THR A 232 -21.33 7.30 14.90
CA THR A 232 -21.85 7.73 16.20
C THR A 232 -22.72 8.98 16.00
N PRO A 233 -23.57 9.36 16.96
CA PRO A 233 -24.34 10.60 16.88
C PRO A 233 -23.45 11.85 16.69
N GLU A 234 -22.28 11.88 17.32
CA GLU A 234 -21.32 12.99 17.28
C GLU A 234 -20.43 12.94 16.03
N HIS A 235 -20.22 11.76 15.47
CA HIS A 235 -19.41 11.53 14.27
C HIS A 235 -20.25 10.77 13.24
N PRO A 236 -21.10 11.47 12.48
CA PRO A 236 -21.91 10.89 11.42
C PRO A 236 -21.08 10.56 10.17
N GLY A 237 -21.51 9.56 9.40
CA GLY A 237 -21.00 9.33 8.05
C GLY A 237 -21.76 10.13 6.99
N LEU A 238 -21.24 10.10 5.75
CA LEU A 238 -21.60 11.06 4.70
C LEU A 238 -23.02 10.94 4.15
N MET A 239 -23.70 9.80 4.35
CA MET A 239 -25.12 9.68 4.00
C MET A 239 -26.05 10.27 5.06
N THR A 240 -25.55 10.53 6.28
CA THR A 240 -26.30 11.20 7.34
C THR A 240 -26.13 12.71 7.21
N CYS A 241 -24.88 13.19 7.13
CA CYS A 241 -24.56 14.57 6.78
C CYS A 241 -23.13 14.68 6.25
N PHE A 242 -22.82 15.77 5.56
CA PHE A 242 -21.45 16.05 5.17
C PHE A 242 -20.60 16.36 6.40
N THR A 243 -19.53 15.59 6.59
CA THR A 243 -18.48 15.86 7.59
C THR A 243 -17.24 16.41 6.91
N THR A 244 -16.72 17.51 7.45
CA THR A 244 -15.53 18.18 6.94
C THR A 244 -14.28 17.32 7.13
N ALA A 245 -13.23 17.62 6.38
CA ALA A 245 -11.94 16.96 6.52
C ALA A 245 -11.39 17.11 7.95
N ILE A 246 -11.49 18.29 8.57
CA ILE A 246 -11.02 18.46 9.95
C ILE A 246 -11.81 17.61 10.95
N GLU A 247 -13.12 17.45 10.79
CA GLU A 247 -13.92 16.57 11.65
C GLU A 247 -13.54 15.10 11.43
N ARG A 248 -13.36 14.68 10.17
CA ARG A 248 -12.91 13.32 9.83
C ARG A 248 -11.49 13.05 10.33
N ASP A 249 -10.64 14.06 10.37
CA ASP A 249 -9.25 13.92 10.83
C ASP A 249 -9.13 13.78 12.36
N GLN A 250 -10.19 14.00 13.12
CA GLN A 250 -10.16 13.84 14.58
C GLN A 250 -9.95 12.38 14.99
N ARG A 251 -9.08 12.16 15.97
CA ARG A 251 -8.79 10.86 16.57
C ARG A 251 -8.90 10.94 18.09
N PRO A 252 -9.36 9.88 18.77
CA PRO A 252 -9.36 9.85 20.24
C PRO A 252 -7.95 9.81 20.86
N SER A 253 -6.94 9.38 20.10
CA SER A 253 -5.52 9.45 20.49
C SER A 253 -4.62 9.24 19.27
N VAL A 254 -3.33 9.59 19.41
CA VAL A 254 -2.29 9.38 18.38
C VAL A 254 -2.05 7.91 18.00
N ARG A 255 -2.60 6.95 18.76
CA ARG A 255 -2.47 5.50 18.47
C ARG A 255 -3.57 4.97 17.56
N VAL A 256 -4.59 5.77 17.28
CA VAL A 256 -5.71 5.37 16.41
C VAL A 256 -5.50 5.97 15.03
N GLU A 257 -5.18 5.11 14.08
CA GLU A 257 -4.82 5.51 12.71
C GLU A 257 -6.06 5.86 11.87
N VAL A 258 -7.17 5.16 12.05
CA VAL A 258 -8.39 5.34 11.23
C VAL A 258 -9.18 6.60 11.57
N PRO A 259 -9.74 7.32 10.58
CA PRO A 259 -10.50 8.56 10.78
C PRO A 259 -11.87 8.38 11.39
N ALA A 260 -12.44 9.50 11.85
CA ALA A 260 -13.86 9.55 12.14
C ALA A 260 -14.65 9.26 10.84
N PRO A 261 -15.78 8.53 10.93
CA PRO A 261 -16.45 8.17 12.18
C PRO A 261 -15.94 6.86 12.82
N LEU A 262 -15.17 6.05 12.09
CA LEU A 262 -14.71 4.74 12.55
C LEU A 262 -13.84 4.80 13.81
N ALA A 263 -13.04 5.86 13.96
CA ALA A 263 -12.18 6.08 15.13
C ALA A 263 -12.95 6.09 16.46
N TRP A 264 -14.21 6.54 16.42
CA TRP A 264 -15.09 6.76 17.56
C TRP A 264 -16.15 5.68 17.71
N TRP A 265 -16.40 4.92 16.65
CA TRP A 265 -17.38 3.84 16.65
C TRP A 265 -17.00 2.71 17.63
N SER A 266 -18.03 2.17 18.30
CA SER A 266 -17.96 0.93 19.06
C SER A 266 -19.19 0.09 18.78
N ALA A 267 -19.11 -1.23 19.04
CA ALA A 267 -20.23 -2.14 18.80
C ALA A 267 -21.49 -1.79 19.61
N LYS A 268 -21.38 -1.00 20.68
CA LYS A 268 -22.54 -0.42 21.40
C LYS A 268 -23.41 0.44 20.49
N GLU A 269 -22.81 1.20 19.58
CA GLU A 269 -23.55 2.04 18.62
C GLU A 269 -24.24 1.20 17.54
N GLY A 270 -23.78 -0.04 17.32
CA GLY A 270 -24.37 -0.96 16.37
C GLY A 270 -24.19 -0.53 14.91
N LEU A 271 -25.09 -1.02 14.06
CA LEU A 271 -25.17 -0.67 12.65
C LEU A 271 -26.36 0.27 12.41
N GLN A 272 -26.22 1.20 11.47
CA GLN A 272 -27.37 2.00 11.01
C GLN A 272 -28.27 1.18 10.09
N GLU A 273 -29.18 0.39 10.68
CA GLU A 273 -30.01 -0.58 9.95
C GLU A 273 -30.87 0.07 8.85
N THR A 274 -31.33 1.31 9.03
CA THR A 274 -32.05 2.05 7.96
C THR A 274 -31.17 2.29 6.75
N LEU A 275 -29.88 2.63 6.93
CA LEU A 275 -28.94 2.82 5.83
C LEU A 275 -28.56 1.47 5.19
N VAL A 276 -28.40 0.42 6.00
CA VAL A 276 -28.19 -0.94 5.50
C VAL A 276 -29.36 -1.35 4.59
N ALA A 277 -30.60 -1.18 5.05
CA ALA A 277 -31.80 -1.49 4.26
C ALA A 277 -31.90 -0.62 3.00
N THR A 278 -31.55 0.67 3.09
CA THR A 278 -31.61 1.61 1.95
C THR A 278 -30.61 1.24 0.85
N LEU A 279 -29.38 0.88 1.21
CA LEU A 279 -28.31 0.60 0.26
C LEU A 279 -28.29 -0.85 -0.22
N PHE A 280 -28.64 -1.79 0.65
CA PHE A 280 -28.41 -3.23 0.44
C PHE A 280 -29.67 -4.08 0.64
N GLY A 281 -30.83 -3.48 0.97
CA GLY A 281 -32.06 -4.22 1.24
C GLY A 281 -32.60 -5.00 0.04
N HIS A 282 -32.18 -4.66 -1.18
CA HIS A 282 -32.51 -5.42 -2.39
C HIS A 282 -31.64 -6.67 -2.59
N LEU A 283 -30.62 -6.88 -1.76
CA LEU A 283 -29.75 -8.06 -1.81
C LEU A 283 -30.25 -9.12 -0.84
N GLU A 284 -31.12 -9.99 -1.37
CA GLU A 284 -31.74 -11.07 -0.59
C GLU A 284 -30.67 -12.00 0.01
N ARG A 285 -30.74 -12.17 1.32
CA ARG A 285 -29.82 -13.03 2.07
C ARG A 285 -30.04 -14.50 1.68
N PRO A 286 -29.00 -15.22 1.22
CA PRO A 286 -29.10 -16.67 1.05
C PRO A 286 -29.33 -17.39 2.38
N THR A 287 -30.21 -18.39 2.37
CA THR A 287 -30.61 -19.15 3.58
C THR A 287 -29.49 -20.07 4.11
N ALA A 288 -28.55 -20.46 3.25
CA ALA A 288 -27.39 -21.27 3.59
C ALA A 288 -26.15 -20.69 2.89
N GLU A 289 -24.95 -21.06 3.36
CA GLU A 289 -23.70 -20.69 2.70
C GLU A 289 -23.66 -21.29 1.29
N PRO A 290 -23.61 -20.47 0.22
CA PRO A 290 -23.45 -20.98 -1.13
C PRO A 290 -22.04 -21.56 -1.30
N ILE A 291 -21.94 -22.69 -2.01
CA ILE A 291 -20.67 -23.37 -2.28
C ILE A 291 -19.68 -22.34 -2.86
N PRO A 292 -18.47 -22.21 -2.29
CA PRO A 292 -17.45 -21.33 -2.86
C PRO A 292 -17.23 -21.71 -4.32
N PRO A 293 -17.17 -20.74 -5.25
CA PRO A 293 -16.70 -21.05 -6.59
C PRO A 293 -15.35 -21.75 -6.44
N SER A 294 -15.14 -22.83 -7.21
CA SER A 294 -13.88 -23.56 -7.19
C SER A 294 -12.75 -22.54 -7.22
N ALA A 295 -12.00 -22.44 -6.12
CA ALA A 295 -10.88 -21.54 -6.05
C ALA A 295 -9.95 -22.01 -7.17
N ALA A 296 -9.93 -21.30 -8.30
CA ALA A 296 -8.86 -21.47 -9.27
C ALA A 296 -7.61 -21.33 -8.42
N SER A 297 -6.88 -22.44 -8.27
CA SER A 297 -5.77 -22.56 -7.34
C SER A 297 -4.89 -21.34 -7.60
N THR A 298 -4.98 -20.33 -6.74
CA THR A 298 -3.96 -19.31 -6.63
C THR A 298 -2.85 -20.04 -5.93
N ALA A 299 -2.16 -20.91 -6.69
CA ALA A 299 -0.96 -21.59 -6.29
C ALA A 299 -0.16 -20.53 -5.58
N ARG A 300 0.07 -20.74 -4.27
CA ARG A 300 0.73 -19.81 -3.36
C ARG A 300 1.85 -19.17 -4.14
N ARG A 301 1.61 -17.96 -4.66
CA ARG A 301 2.43 -17.42 -5.74
C ARG A 301 3.79 -17.31 -5.12
N LYS A 302 4.72 -18.18 -5.53
CA LYS A 302 6.13 -17.88 -5.39
C LYS A 302 6.20 -16.55 -6.11
N THR A 303 6.29 -15.44 -5.38
CA THR A 303 6.71 -14.16 -5.93
C THR A 303 7.82 -14.55 -6.87
N ALA A 304 7.57 -14.48 -8.18
CA ALA A 304 8.55 -14.85 -9.17
C ALA A 304 9.76 -14.04 -8.74
N SER A 305 10.77 -14.73 -8.24
CA SER A 305 11.97 -14.01 -7.85
C SER A 305 12.37 -13.33 -9.14
N PRO A 306 12.54 -12.00 -9.14
CA PRO A 306 12.81 -11.30 -10.37
C PRO A 306 13.96 -12.00 -11.08
N ALA A 307 13.90 -12.03 -12.41
CA ALA A 307 14.83 -12.72 -13.29
C ALA A 307 16.23 -12.08 -13.29
N GLY A 308 16.73 -11.66 -12.13
CA GLY A 308 18.08 -11.21 -11.89
C GLY A 308 18.97 -12.37 -11.48
N ALA A 309 20.23 -12.31 -11.93
CA ALA A 309 21.28 -13.20 -11.45
C ALA A 309 21.31 -13.18 -9.91
N ARG A 310 21.49 -14.35 -9.30
CA ARG A 310 21.70 -14.46 -7.85
C ARG A 310 23.18 -14.69 -7.60
N PRO A 311 23.80 -13.99 -6.64
CA PRO A 311 25.19 -14.26 -6.29
C PRO A 311 25.29 -15.67 -5.70
N LYS A 312 26.37 -16.38 -6.04
CA LYS A 312 26.73 -17.64 -5.38
C LYS A 312 27.15 -17.31 -3.95
N SER A 313 26.38 -17.78 -2.97
CA SER A 313 26.66 -17.52 -1.56
C SER A 313 27.75 -18.44 -1.04
N ILE A 314 28.77 -17.89 -0.39
CA ILE A 314 29.76 -18.67 0.35
C ILE A 314 29.16 -19.05 1.72
N PRO A 315 28.97 -20.35 2.03
CA PRO A 315 28.34 -20.81 3.26
C PRO A 315 29.26 -20.65 4.48
N GLY A 316 28.67 -20.62 5.68
CA GLY A 316 29.38 -20.50 6.97
C GLY A 316 28.97 -19.23 7.75
N PRO A 317 29.38 -19.12 9.04
CA PRO A 317 29.04 -17.98 9.88
C PRO A 317 29.77 -16.71 9.40
N PRO A 318 29.29 -15.50 9.77
CA PRO A 318 30.01 -14.27 9.49
C PRO A 318 31.42 -14.32 10.07
N ALA A 319 32.39 -13.80 9.32
CA ALA A 319 33.78 -13.71 9.74
C ALA A 319 34.36 -12.33 9.38
N PRO A 320 35.33 -11.80 10.15
CA PRO A 320 36.14 -10.66 9.72
C PRO A 320 36.72 -10.88 8.32
N GLY A 321 36.80 -9.84 7.50
CA GLY A 321 37.27 -9.96 6.11
C GLY A 321 36.25 -10.52 5.12
N SER A 322 35.05 -10.90 5.59
CA SER A 322 33.96 -11.30 4.69
C SER A 322 33.34 -10.08 3.98
N VAL A 323 33.02 -10.24 2.70
CA VAL A 323 32.26 -9.25 1.93
C VAL A 323 30.90 -9.82 1.52
N TYR A 324 29.86 -9.02 1.71
CA TYR A 324 28.48 -9.37 1.42
C TYR A 324 27.94 -8.52 0.27
N ALA A 325 27.46 -9.17 -0.79
CA ALA A 325 26.60 -8.54 -1.79
C ALA A 325 25.25 -8.22 -1.17
N ILE A 326 24.77 -7.00 -1.38
CA ILE A 326 23.50 -6.50 -0.84
C ILE A 326 22.65 -6.01 -2.01
N ARG A 327 21.45 -6.58 -2.13
CA ARG A 327 20.47 -6.15 -3.12
C ARG A 327 19.65 -4.98 -2.58
N PHE A 328 19.89 -3.78 -3.11
CA PHE A 328 19.13 -2.58 -2.76
C PHE A 328 17.78 -2.54 -3.48
N ARG A 329 17.78 -2.82 -4.80
CA ARG A 329 16.58 -2.93 -5.65
C ARG A 329 16.67 -4.16 -6.53
N GLU A 330 15.62 -4.44 -7.31
CA GLU A 330 15.62 -5.57 -8.24
C GLU A 330 16.84 -5.58 -9.19
N ASP A 331 17.22 -4.39 -9.64
CA ASP A 331 18.22 -4.09 -10.65
C ASP A 331 19.43 -3.33 -10.07
N LEU A 332 19.61 -3.33 -8.74
CA LEU A 332 20.68 -2.59 -8.09
C LEU A 332 21.25 -3.33 -6.89
N TRP A 333 22.56 -3.51 -6.91
CA TRP A 333 23.36 -4.15 -5.90
C TRP A 333 24.49 -3.25 -5.44
N GLY A 334 24.92 -3.46 -4.19
CA GLY A 334 26.20 -2.99 -3.68
C GLY A 334 26.88 -4.07 -2.84
N ALA A 335 27.90 -3.68 -2.08
CA ALA A 335 28.61 -4.58 -1.20
C ALA A 335 28.91 -3.92 0.15
N ALA A 336 29.00 -4.74 1.21
CA ALA A 336 29.49 -4.32 2.50
C ALA A 336 30.55 -5.28 3.05
N TYR A 337 31.58 -4.70 3.64
CA TYR A 337 32.67 -5.39 4.30
C TYR A 337 32.35 -5.64 5.77
N CYS A 338 32.72 -6.81 6.28
CA CYS A 338 32.61 -7.18 7.69
C CYS A 338 33.97 -6.99 8.39
N HIS A 339 34.08 -5.99 9.25
CA HIS A 339 35.29 -5.70 10.01
C HIS A 339 35.55 -6.70 11.13
N GLU A 340 34.52 -6.95 11.91
CA GLU A 340 34.60 -7.70 13.17
C GLU A 340 33.31 -8.48 13.36
N VAL A 341 33.37 -9.57 14.12
CA VAL A 341 32.19 -10.36 14.48
C VAL A 341 32.16 -10.55 15.99
N ARG A 342 31.04 -10.19 16.61
CA ARG A 342 30.80 -10.38 18.04
C ARG A 342 30.42 -11.82 18.36
N THR A 343 30.55 -12.19 19.62
CA THR A 343 30.16 -13.51 20.15
C THR A 343 28.68 -13.82 19.96
N ASP A 344 27.83 -12.79 19.84
CA ASP A 344 26.39 -12.92 19.52
C ASP A 344 26.11 -13.11 18.03
N GLY A 345 27.15 -13.22 17.19
CA GLY A 345 27.06 -13.45 15.75
C GLY A 345 26.77 -12.20 14.92
N ARG A 346 26.80 -10.99 15.49
CA ARG A 346 26.66 -9.74 14.73
C ARG A 346 27.99 -9.33 14.08
N GLY A 347 27.94 -8.99 12.80
CA GLY A 347 29.07 -8.42 12.06
C GLY A 347 29.06 -6.90 12.07
N ARG A 348 30.22 -6.25 12.22
CA ARG A 348 30.39 -4.81 12.03
C ARG A 348 30.57 -4.51 10.55
N MET A 349 29.54 -3.93 9.95
CA MET A 349 29.42 -3.72 8.51
C MET A 349 29.76 -2.28 8.11
N GLU A 350 30.40 -2.13 6.95
CA GLU A 350 30.69 -0.86 6.30
C GLU A 350 30.50 -1.00 4.77
N PHE A 351 29.88 -0.03 4.11
CA PHE A 351 29.64 -0.10 2.66
C PHE A 351 30.92 0.10 1.86
N LEU A 352 31.07 -0.69 0.81
CA LEU A 352 32.09 -0.51 -0.22
C LEU A 352 31.60 0.48 -1.28
N ASP A 353 32.54 1.12 -1.97
CA ASP A 353 32.32 2.08 -3.05
C ASP A 353 31.84 1.43 -4.36
N LEU A 354 30.78 0.63 -4.27
CA LEU A 354 30.32 -0.22 -5.36
C LEU A 354 28.80 -0.16 -5.53
N LEU A 355 28.39 0.23 -6.73
CA LEU A 355 27.04 0.02 -7.25
C LEU A 355 27.12 -0.80 -8.53
N SER A 356 26.26 -1.79 -8.67
CA SER A 356 26.25 -2.69 -9.83
C SER A 356 24.82 -3.08 -10.20
N PRO A 357 24.48 -3.14 -11.49
CA PRO A 357 23.16 -3.61 -11.94
C PRO A 357 22.98 -5.13 -11.72
N THR A 358 24.10 -5.85 -11.53
CA THR A 358 24.13 -7.29 -11.27
C THR A 358 24.84 -7.58 -9.94
N PRO A 359 24.65 -8.76 -9.33
CA PRO A 359 25.32 -9.09 -8.07
C PRO A 359 26.85 -8.99 -8.21
N PRO A 360 27.54 -8.27 -7.32
CA PRO A 360 28.99 -8.19 -7.31
C PRO A 360 29.66 -9.56 -7.17
N THR A 361 30.82 -9.72 -7.81
CA THR A 361 31.70 -10.88 -7.67
C THR A 361 32.82 -10.64 -6.66
N ALA A 362 33.53 -11.70 -6.26
CA ALA A 362 34.69 -11.59 -5.38
C ALA A 362 35.80 -10.71 -5.96
N ASP A 363 36.03 -10.79 -7.28
CA ASP A 363 37.08 -10.02 -7.95
C ASP A 363 36.73 -8.52 -7.96
N GLN A 364 35.45 -8.18 -8.11
CA GLN A 364 35.00 -6.79 -8.16
C GLN A 364 35.11 -6.05 -6.83
N VAL A 365 35.16 -6.76 -5.69
CA VAL A 365 35.20 -6.12 -4.36
C VAL A 365 36.62 -5.96 -3.82
N THR A 366 37.60 -6.62 -4.44
CA THR A 366 39.00 -6.52 -4.01
C THR A 366 39.57 -5.16 -4.40
N GLY A 367 40.12 -4.42 -3.43
CA GLY A 367 40.72 -3.10 -3.67
C GLY A 367 39.71 -1.95 -3.77
N ILE A 368 38.42 -2.20 -3.63
CA ILE A 368 37.39 -1.15 -3.58
C ILE A 368 37.44 -0.45 -2.22
N GLY A 369 37.43 0.89 -2.23
CA GLY A 369 37.39 1.70 -1.01
C GLY A 369 36.05 1.64 -0.27
N PHE A 370 35.98 2.30 0.88
CA PHE A 370 34.72 2.49 1.60
C PHE A 370 33.94 3.68 1.07
N ARG A 371 32.61 3.62 1.18
CA ARG A 371 31.71 4.72 0.84
C ARG A 371 31.27 5.46 2.10
N ASP A 372 31.67 6.71 2.22
CA ASP A 372 31.16 7.63 3.25
C ASP A 372 29.67 7.94 3.07
N ARG A 373 29.05 8.46 4.12
CA ARG A 373 27.71 9.02 4.02
C ARG A 373 27.67 10.19 3.04
N LEU A 374 26.47 10.51 2.55
CA LEU A 374 26.23 11.68 1.71
C LEU A 374 26.53 13.01 2.43
N ASN A 375 26.58 13.02 3.76
CA ASN A 375 27.03 14.16 4.56
C ASN A 375 28.55 14.17 4.80
N GLY A 376 29.30 13.23 4.23
CA GLY A 376 30.76 13.11 4.35
C GLY A 376 31.24 12.34 5.58
N GLU A 377 30.37 11.88 6.48
CA GLU A 377 30.79 11.14 7.67
C GLU A 377 30.98 9.65 7.39
N ARG A 378 31.95 9.03 8.07
CA ARG A 378 32.11 7.57 8.08
C ARG A 378 30.89 6.88 8.67
N TRP A 379 30.47 5.75 8.08
CA TRP A 379 29.34 4.95 8.56
C TRP A 379 29.77 3.52 8.87
N GLN A 380 29.33 3.01 10.02
CA GLN A 380 29.38 1.60 10.35
C GLN A 380 28.13 1.20 11.11
N THR A 381 27.77 -0.09 11.08
CA THR A 381 26.67 -0.64 11.89
C THR A 381 26.95 -2.08 12.30
N TRP A 382 26.39 -2.52 13.42
CA TRP A 382 26.40 -3.93 13.82
C TRP A 382 25.13 -4.62 13.30
N CYS A 383 25.27 -5.61 12.42
CA CYS A 383 24.15 -6.34 11.83
C CYS A 383 24.11 -7.80 12.27
N GLY A 384 22.93 -8.25 12.74
CA GLY A 384 22.62 -9.67 12.90
C GLY A 384 21.98 -10.29 11.67
N GLY A 385 22.05 -11.62 11.55
CA GLY A 385 21.28 -12.38 10.55
C GLY A 385 21.75 -12.23 9.10
N LEU A 386 23.04 -11.92 8.89
CA LEU A 386 23.64 -11.71 7.56
C LEU A 386 23.37 -12.87 6.60
N ASP A 387 23.55 -14.11 7.03
CA ASP A 387 23.41 -15.29 6.15
C ASP A 387 21.95 -15.72 5.92
N LYS A 388 21.03 -15.25 6.79
CA LYS A 388 19.60 -15.60 6.75
C LYS A 388 18.77 -14.59 5.97
N THR A 389 19.29 -13.39 5.73
CA THR A 389 18.52 -12.28 5.18
C THR A 389 18.41 -12.37 3.65
N PRO A 390 17.19 -12.39 3.07
CA PRO A 390 17.03 -12.36 1.62
C PRO A 390 17.65 -11.13 0.98
N GLY A 391 18.43 -11.32 -0.08
CA GLY A 391 19.14 -10.24 -0.76
C GLY A 391 20.46 -9.81 -0.11
N VAL A 392 20.89 -10.47 0.97
CA VAL A 392 22.23 -10.31 1.55
C VAL A 392 22.96 -11.64 1.41
N LYS A 393 24.10 -11.66 0.72
CA LYS A 393 24.83 -12.89 0.39
C LYS A 393 26.33 -12.68 0.47
N ARG A 394 27.02 -13.56 1.20
CA ARG A 394 28.48 -13.53 1.26
C ARG A 394 29.07 -13.96 -0.08
N ILE A 395 29.96 -13.13 -0.63
CA ILE A 395 30.57 -13.33 -1.95
C ILE A 395 32.10 -13.43 -1.91
N ALA A 396 32.74 -12.99 -0.83
CA ALA A 396 34.18 -13.13 -0.62
C ALA A 396 34.51 -13.31 0.87
N MET A 397 35.68 -13.89 1.14
CA MET A 397 36.28 -14.07 2.46
C MET A 397 37.74 -13.61 2.39
N ASP A 398 38.33 -13.34 3.56
CA ASP A 398 39.75 -12.98 3.69
C ASP A 398 40.16 -11.78 2.83
N VAL A 399 39.21 -10.88 2.53
CA VAL A 399 39.48 -9.64 1.80
C VAL A 399 40.21 -8.69 2.74
N PRO A 400 41.38 -8.14 2.37
CA PRO A 400 42.04 -7.14 3.17
C PRO A 400 41.15 -5.91 3.35
N ALA A 401 41.06 -5.39 4.59
CA ALA A 401 40.30 -4.18 4.87
C ALA A 401 40.86 -3.00 4.04
N PRO A 402 40.02 -2.32 3.24
CA PRO A 402 40.43 -1.06 2.61
C PRO A 402 40.88 -0.03 3.65
N ALA A 403 41.81 0.85 3.28
CA ALA A 403 42.15 1.98 4.13
C ALA A 403 40.97 2.97 4.17
N HIS A 404 40.73 3.57 5.33
CA HIS A 404 39.76 4.67 5.48
C HIS A 404 40.47 5.89 6.07
N GLY A 405 40.28 7.06 5.46
CA GLY A 405 40.90 8.31 5.93
C GLY A 405 40.25 8.95 7.17
N GLN A 406 39.21 8.33 7.74
CA GLN A 406 38.44 8.88 8.85
C GLN A 406 38.48 7.92 10.06
N PRO A 407 38.48 8.44 11.30
CA PRO A 407 38.40 7.60 12.49
C PRO A 407 37.11 6.77 12.50
N VAL A 408 37.14 5.67 13.24
CA VAL A 408 35.93 4.86 13.47
C VAL A 408 34.88 5.72 14.20
N PRO A 409 33.59 5.66 13.82
CA PRO A 409 32.56 6.43 14.49
C PRO A 409 32.48 6.11 15.99
N GLU A 410 32.35 7.13 16.83
CA GLU A 410 32.28 6.99 18.30
C GLU A 410 31.10 6.10 18.73
N ARG A 411 29.98 6.16 18.00
CA ARG A 411 28.80 5.33 18.21
C ARG A 411 28.45 4.53 16.97
N ILE A 412 28.43 3.21 17.11
CA ILE A 412 28.05 2.28 16.06
C ILE A 412 26.68 1.67 16.41
N PRO A 413 25.60 1.98 15.67
CA PRO A 413 24.26 1.46 15.94
C PRO A 413 24.18 -0.06 15.75
N HIS A 414 23.11 -0.65 16.26
CA HIS A 414 22.78 -2.08 16.13
C HIS A 414 21.51 -2.26 15.30
N GLY A 415 21.49 -3.30 14.47
CA GLY A 415 20.35 -3.61 13.60
C GLY A 415 20.37 -5.03 13.04
N GLY A 416 19.44 -5.30 12.13
CA GLY A 416 19.42 -6.52 11.31
C GLY A 416 20.09 -6.29 9.96
N ALA A 417 20.46 -7.36 9.27
CA ALA A 417 21.03 -7.23 7.92
C ALA A 417 20.06 -6.63 6.89
N ARG A 418 18.75 -6.57 7.17
CA ARG A 418 17.78 -5.82 6.35
C ARG A 418 18.02 -4.31 6.41
N ASP A 419 18.60 -3.80 7.50
CA ASP A 419 18.91 -2.37 7.64
C ASP A 419 19.99 -1.93 6.65
N LEU A 420 20.85 -2.86 6.20
CA LEU A 420 21.80 -2.61 5.11
C LEU A 420 21.11 -2.26 3.79
N GLN A 421 19.87 -2.70 3.57
CA GLN A 421 19.10 -2.30 2.39
C GLN A 421 18.46 -0.94 2.59
N HIS A 422 17.89 -0.70 3.78
CA HIS A 422 17.16 0.54 4.10
C HIS A 422 18.07 1.76 4.23
N LEU A 423 19.25 1.59 4.85
CA LEU A 423 20.19 2.67 5.14
C LEU A 423 21.15 2.95 3.99
N ALA A 424 21.13 2.17 2.91
CA ALA A 424 22.04 2.34 1.77
C ALA A 424 21.94 3.75 1.16
N GLY A 425 20.74 4.35 1.15
CA GLY A 425 20.53 5.71 0.66
C GLY A 425 21.23 6.81 1.48
N TRP A 426 21.76 6.50 2.66
CA TRP A 426 22.59 7.43 3.44
C TRP A 426 24.02 7.50 2.94
N ASN A 427 24.50 6.48 2.22
CA ASN A 427 25.88 6.38 1.71
C ASN A 427 25.93 6.50 0.19
N LEU A 428 24.90 6.02 -0.51
CA LEU A 428 24.91 5.83 -1.95
C LEU A 428 23.76 6.63 -2.57
N ARG A 429 24.04 7.41 -3.63
CA ARG A 429 23.00 8.05 -4.44
C ARG A 429 22.58 7.11 -5.57
N PHE A 430 21.31 6.74 -5.64
CA PHE A 430 20.78 5.87 -6.70
C PHE A 430 19.28 5.98 -6.95
#